data_AF-A0A0R2JDG6-F1
#
_entry.id   AF-A0A0R2JDG6-F1
#
_cell.length_a   1.000
_cell.length_b   1.000
_cell.length_c   1.000
_cell.angle_alpha   90.00
_cell.angle_beta   90.00
_cell.angle_gamma   90.00
#
_symmetry.space_group_name_H-M   'P 1'
#
loop_
_entity.id
_entity.type
_entity.pdbx_description
1 polymer ?
#
loop_
_entity_poly.entity_id
_entity_poly.type
_entity_poly.pdbx_seq_one_letter_code
_entity_poly.pdbx_strand_id
1 'polypeptide(L)'
;MIIVGLLLVLIDGIGMGMAGSKHLFMEKQTMKKTVQLSSKSSVVGKSFIVTTNAKNGTFNYHYTWKNKNYRVNPKDGATHFEKGDKAVLKEQISNYQATNFFDKFMLVGLTTQTEPNVEYTFVLPDNWYIITKQQNDEIQKMIAESKAGMDDKIKKGVTDAIEAEVKKNPDYLKDKDAQKDTQNKIVQQVTGEINDDLTQKVDKKLTEWNVAK
;
A
#
# COMPACT_ATOMS: atom_id res chain seq x y z
N MET A 1 -44.92 5.09 50.44
CA MET A 1 -44.05 4.34 49.50
C MET A 1 -43.81 5.14 48.21
N ILE A 2 -43.24 6.36 48.29
CA ILE A 2 -42.96 7.20 47.09
C ILE A 2 -41.47 7.61 47.05
N ILE A 3 -40.80 7.63 48.21
CA ILE A 3 -39.40 8.04 48.35
C ILE A 3 -38.42 6.97 47.85
N VAL A 4 -38.79 5.68 47.88
CA VAL A 4 -37.93 4.58 47.38
C VAL A 4 -37.97 4.49 45.84
N GLY A 5 -39.08 4.86 45.20
CA GLY A 5 -39.24 4.82 43.74
C GLY A 5 -38.44 5.91 43.01
N LEU A 6 -38.30 7.10 43.61
CA LEU A 6 -37.53 8.21 43.03
C LEU A 6 -36.01 8.07 43.22
N LEU A 7 -35.56 7.36 44.25
CA LEU A 7 -34.14 7.07 44.50
C LEU A 7 -33.57 6.02 43.53
N LEU A 8 -34.39 5.04 43.11
CA LEU A 8 -34.01 4.06 42.10
C LEU A 8 -33.85 4.69 40.71
N VAL A 9 -34.79 5.56 40.28
CA VAL A 9 -34.73 6.24 38.98
C VAL A 9 -33.52 7.17 38.83
N LEU A 10 -33.04 7.78 39.93
CA LEU A 10 -31.83 8.62 39.92
C LEU A 10 -30.53 7.79 39.91
N ILE A 11 -30.50 6.63 40.56
CA ILE A 11 -29.36 5.70 40.51
C ILE A 11 -29.26 5.05 39.12
N ASP A 12 -30.39 4.73 38.49
CA ASP A 12 -30.45 4.20 37.12
C ASP A 12 -29.99 5.25 36.09
N GLY A 13 -30.31 6.53 36.27
CA GLY A 13 -29.84 7.61 35.38
C GLY A 13 -28.32 7.81 35.40
N ILE A 14 -27.68 7.70 36.56
CA ILE A 14 -26.23 7.77 36.72
C ILE A 14 -25.56 6.47 36.25
N GLY A 15 -26.20 5.32 36.50
CA GLY A 15 -25.78 4.00 36.01
C GLY A 15 -25.79 3.90 34.48
N MET A 16 -26.82 4.42 33.81
CA MET A 16 -26.93 4.43 32.35
C MET A 16 -25.88 5.35 31.69
N GLY A 17 -25.59 6.51 32.30
CA GLY A 17 -24.53 7.42 31.82
C GLY A 17 -23.11 6.88 32.00
N MET A 18 -22.85 6.12 33.08
CA MET A 18 -21.57 5.44 33.30
C MET A 18 -21.44 4.11 32.55
N ALA A 19 -22.53 3.38 32.29
CA ALA A 19 -22.51 2.13 31.54
C ALA A 19 -22.12 2.34 30.07
N GLY A 20 -22.63 3.42 29.44
CA GLY A 20 -22.25 3.79 28.07
C GLY A 20 -20.79 4.24 27.92
N SER A 21 -20.18 4.84 28.96
CA SER A 21 -18.80 5.35 28.94
C SER A 21 -17.75 4.38 29.49
N LYS A 22 -18.15 3.42 30.34
CA LYS A 22 -17.25 2.39 30.93
C LYS A 22 -17.48 0.99 30.38
N HIS A 23 -18.32 0.84 29.35
CA HIS A 23 -18.65 -0.45 28.71
C HIS A 23 -19.10 -1.53 29.72
N LEU A 24 -19.90 -1.13 30.72
CA LEU A 24 -20.44 -2.07 31.71
C LEU A 24 -21.34 -3.10 31.02
N PHE A 25 -21.25 -4.37 31.41
CA PHE A 25 -21.95 -5.50 30.77
C PHE A 25 -21.56 -5.70 29.29
N MET A 26 -20.38 -5.23 28.88
CA MET A 26 -19.83 -5.51 27.57
C MET A 26 -18.39 -6.02 27.69
N GLU A 27 -18.03 -6.98 26.85
CA GLU A 27 -16.68 -7.52 26.76
C GLU A 27 -15.99 -7.01 25.50
N LYS A 28 -14.69 -6.73 25.60
CA LYS A 28 -13.90 -6.35 24.43
C LYS A 28 -13.72 -7.57 23.52
N GLN A 29 -14.37 -7.53 22.37
CA GLN A 29 -14.18 -8.49 21.29
C GLN A 29 -13.11 -7.96 20.34
N THR A 30 -12.18 -8.83 19.94
CA THR A 30 -11.11 -8.48 18.99
C THR A 30 -11.07 -9.50 17.86
N MET A 31 -11.24 -9.03 16.63
CA MET A 31 -11.06 -9.82 15.43
C MET A 31 -9.79 -9.38 14.72
N LYS A 32 -8.96 -10.35 14.35
CA LYS A 32 -7.74 -10.13 13.57
C LYS A 32 -7.92 -10.67 12.17
N LYS A 33 -7.58 -9.86 11.18
CA LYS A 33 -7.60 -10.25 9.77
C LYS A 33 -6.27 -9.89 9.13
N THR A 34 -5.81 -10.72 8.22
CA THR A 34 -4.57 -10.47 7.48
C THR A 34 -4.83 -10.65 6.00
N VAL A 35 -4.43 -9.66 5.21
CA VAL A 35 -4.61 -9.64 3.76
C VAL A 35 -3.26 -9.47 3.10
N GLN A 36 -2.95 -10.31 2.12
CA GLN A 36 -1.74 -10.16 1.33
C GLN A 36 -1.88 -8.97 0.38
N LEU A 37 -0.91 -8.07 0.41
CA LEU A 37 -0.88 -6.88 -0.40
C LEU A 37 -0.16 -7.12 -1.72
N SER A 38 -0.59 -6.39 -2.72
CA SER A 38 0.15 -6.15 -3.95
C SER A 38 0.28 -4.64 -4.13
N SER A 39 1.38 -4.23 -4.76
CA SER A 39 1.70 -2.81 -4.86
C SER A 39 0.70 -2.10 -5.77
N LYS A 40 0.44 -0.82 -5.49
CA LYS A 40 -0.39 -0.01 -6.37
C LYS A 40 0.31 0.27 -7.69
N SER A 41 1.62 0.50 -7.62
CA SER A 41 2.52 0.66 -8.74
C SER A 41 3.87 0.04 -8.37
N SER A 42 4.69 -0.25 -9.39
CA SER A 42 6.04 -0.76 -9.19
C SER A 42 6.97 -0.23 -10.27
N VAL A 43 8.25 -0.10 -9.95
CA VAL A 43 9.30 0.32 -10.88
C VAL A 43 10.61 -0.36 -10.50
N VAL A 44 11.24 -1.06 -11.44
CA VAL A 44 12.55 -1.74 -11.29
C VAL A 44 12.72 -2.42 -9.91
N GLY A 45 11.82 -3.34 -9.59
CA GLY A 45 11.87 -4.12 -8.33
C GLY A 45 11.45 -3.38 -7.06
N LYS A 46 11.07 -2.10 -7.15
CA LYS A 46 10.48 -1.32 -6.05
C LYS A 46 8.96 -1.31 -6.14
N SER A 47 8.31 -1.39 -4.99
CA SER A 47 6.86 -1.48 -4.85
C SER A 47 6.32 -0.28 -4.07
N PHE A 48 5.17 0.25 -4.48
CA PHE A 48 4.61 1.45 -3.86
C PHE A 48 3.21 1.25 -3.30
N ILE A 49 3.00 1.75 -2.09
CA ILE A 49 1.69 2.13 -1.57
C ILE A 49 1.50 3.61 -1.86
N VAL A 50 0.35 3.98 -2.40
CA VAL A 50 0.06 5.37 -2.76
C VAL A 50 -0.87 5.98 -1.73
N THR A 51 -0.58 7.19 -1.27
CA THR A 51 -1.42 7.95 -0.34
C THR A 51 -2.10 9.14 -1.01
N THR A 52 -3.31 9.46 -0.56
CA THR A 52 -4.03 10.69 -0.92
C THR A 52 -4.64 11.30 0.33
N ASN A 53 -4.75 12.63 0.39
CA ASN A 53 -5.43 13.29 1.51
C ASN A 53 -6.88 12.80 1.67
N ALA A 54 -7.27 12.51 2.90
CA ALA A 54 -8.64 12.23 3.30
C ALA A 54 -9.33 13.50 3.80
N LYS A 55 -10.67 13.49 3.82
CA LYS A 55 -11.48 14.67 4.19
C LYS A 55 -11.29 15.11 5.66
N ASN A 56 -10.82 14.20 6.51
CA ASN A 56 -10.57 14.38 7.94
C ASN A 56 -9.11 14.75 8.25
N GLY A 57 -8.30 15.13 7.24
CA GLY A 57 -6.89 15.48 7.44
C GLY A 57 -5.95 14.28 7.59
N THR A 58 -6.45 13.04 7.51
CA THR A 58 -5.63 11.83 7.50
C THR A 58 -5.26 11.41 6.06
N PHE A 59 -4.52 10.31 5.90
CA PHE A 59 -4.21 9.74 4.59
C PHE A 59 -5.10 8.54 4.26
N ASN A 60 -5.59 8.51 3.02
CA ASN A 60 -6.10 7.29 2.40
C ASN A 60 -4.94 6.49 1.82
N TYR A 61 -4.82 5.22 2.18
CA TYR A 61 -3.80 4.30 1.66
C TYR A 61 -4.38 3.44 0.55
N HIS A 62 -3.74 3.45 -0.61
CA HIS A 62 -4.16 2.73 -1.81
C HIS A 62 -3.21 1.58 -2.11
N TYR A 63 -3.77 0.38 -2.25
CA TYR A 63 -3.05 -0.84 -2.56
C TYR A 63 -3.87 -1.72 -3.51
N THR A 64 -3.28 -2.81 -3.97
CA THR A 64 -3.99 -3.83 -4.74
C THR A 64 -4.06 -5.15 -3.99
N TRP A 65 -5.15 -5.89 -4.18
CA TRP A 65 -5.31 -7.26 -3.69
C TRP A 65 -6.09 -8.04 -4.74
N LYS A 66 -5.58 -9.21 -5.16
CA LYS A 66 -6.18 -10.02 -6.24
C LYS A 66 -6.55 -9.19 -7.48
N ASN A 67 -5.62 -8.34 -7.93
CA ASN A 67 -5.77 -7.43 -9.08
C ASN A 67 -6.90 -6.39 -8.97
N LYS A 68 -7.45 -6.16 -7.77
CA LYS A 68 -8.44 -5.11 -7.52
C LYS A 68 -7.82 -4.01 -6.66
N ASN A 69 -8.25 -2.78 -6.90
CA ASN A 69 -7.81 -1.61 -6.15
C ASN A 69 -8.61 -1.49 -4.84
N TYR A 70 -7.90 -1.29 -3.73
CA TYR A 70 -8.48 -1.08 -2.43
C TYR A 70 -7.96 0.21 -1.82
N ARG A 71 -8.78 0.77 -0.92
CA ARG A 71 -8.48 1.98 -0.17
C ARG A 71 -8.81 1.76 1.29
N VAL A 72 -7.87 2.10 2.17
CA VAL A 72 -8.10 2.18 3.62
C VAL A 72 -8.14 3.65 4.02
N ASN A 73 -9.17 4.02 4.79
CA ASN A 73 -9.35 5.34 5.37
C ASN A 73 -9.37 5.21 6.90
N PRO A 74 -8.20 5.22 7.54
CA PRO A 74 -8.08 5.02 8.97
C PRO A 74 -8.55 6.26 9.75
N LYS A 75 -9.08 6.04 10.96
CA LYS A 75 -9.21 7.09 11.97
C LYS A 75 -7.80 7.57 12.36
N ASP A 76 -7.70 8.79 12.88
CA ASP A 76 -6.41 9.36 13.25
C ASP A 76 -5.66 8.47 14.26
N GLY A 77 -4.34 8.33 14.09
CA GLY A 77 -3.49 7.45 14.90
C GLY A 77 -3.68 5.94 14.72
N ALA A 78 -4.61 5.47 13.89
CA ALA A 78 -4.95 4.05 13.77
C ALA A 78 -4.12 3.28 12.71
N THR A 79 -2.99 3.83 12.26
CA THR A 79 -2.14 3.22 11.23
C THR A 79 -0.71 3.06 11.72
N HIS A 80 -0.17 1.86 11.58
CA HIS A 80 1.20 1.51 11.94
C HIS A 80 1.92 0.86 10.76
N PHE A 81 3.24 1.02 10.76
CA PHE A 81 4.13 0.44 9.75
C PHE A 81 5.17 -0.43 10.44
N GLU A 82 5.28 -1.67 9.96
CA GLU A 82 6.24 -2.67 10.42
C GLU A 82 7.05 -3.18 9.23
N LYS A 83 8.31 -3.51 9.47
CA LYS A 83 9.10 -4.25 8.50
C LYS A 83 8.77 -5.74 8.55
N GLY A 84 8.77 -6.40 7.41
CA GLY A 84 8.68 -7.86 7.35
C GLY A 84 8.84 -8.43 5.95
N ASP A 85 8.99 -9.75 5.85
CA ASP A 85 9.36 -10.42 4.59
C ASP A 85 8.27 -10.39 3.51
N LYS A 86 7.01 -10.18 3.90
CA LYS A 86 5.85 -10.20 3.01
C LYS A 86 5.02 -8.95 3.19
N ALA A 87 4.58 -8.38 2.08
CA ALA A 87 3.65 -7.27 2.08
C ALA A 87 2.26 -7.75 2.52
N VAL A 88 1.84 -7.38 3.73
CA VAL A 88 0.53 -7.73 4.27
C VAL A 88 -0.09 -6.55 5.02
N LEU A 89 -1.41 -6.46 4.99
CA LEU A 89 -2.20 -5.57 5.85
C LEU A 89 -2.82 -6.42 6.96
N LYS A 90 -2.46 -6.12 8.21
CA LYS A 90 -3.12 -6.66 9.39
C LYS A 90 -4.18 -5.66 9.83
N GLU A 91 -5.41 -6.13 10.00
CA GLU A 91 -6.54 -5.37 10.54
C GLU A 91 -6.86 -5.93 11.92
N GLN A 92 -6.86 -5.07 12.94
CA GLN A 92 -7.34 -5.39 14.27
C GLN A 92 -8.62 -4.61 14.52
N ILE A 93 -9.74 -5.31 14.44
CA ILE A 93 -11.07 -4.74 14.68
C ILE A 93 -11.43 -5.07 16.13
N SER A 94 -11.67 -4.04 16.93
CA SER A 94 -12.10 -4.19 18.31
C SER A 94 -13.37 -3.42 18.59
N ASN A 95 -14.31 -4.04 19.29
CA ASN A 95 -15.49 -3.39 19.82
C ASN A 95 -15.91 -4.05 21.13
N TYR A 96 -16.65 -3.32 21.95
CA TYR A 96 -17.27 -3.87 23.15
C TYR A 96 -18.65 -4.41 22.78
N GLN A 97 -18.95 -5.64 23.18
CA GLN A 97 -20.22 -6.30 22.89
C GLN A 97 -20.75 -7.04 24.12
N ALA A 98 -22.06 -6.99 24.34
CA ALA A 98 -22.74 -7.88 25.26
C ALA A 98 -22.94 -9.25 24.59
N THR A 99 -22.25 -10.28 25.08
CA THR A 99 -22.19 -11.59 24.42
C THR A 99 -23.28 -12.55 24.90
N ASN A 100 -23.60 -12.53 26.20
CA ASN A 100 -24.58 -13.43 26.81
C ASN A 100 -25.96 -12.77 27.02
N PHE A 101 -26.95 -13.59 27.41
CA PHE A 101 -28.33 -13.15 27.60
C PHE A 101 -28.48 -12.15 28.77
N PHE A 102 -27.79 -12.38 29.89
CA PHE A 102 -27.88 -11.51 31.07
C PHE A 102 -27.37 -10.10 30.78
N ASP A 103 -26.21 -10.00 30.13
CA ASP A 103 -25.62 -8.71 29.74
C ASP A 103 -26.51 -7.93 28.78
N LYS A 104 -27.12 -8.63 27.80
CA LYS A 104 -28.10 -8.03 26.88
C LYS A 104 -29.36 -7.56 27.61
N PHE A 105 -29.82 -8.33 28.60
CA PHE A 105 -30.95 -7.96 29.45
C PHE A 105 -30.66 -6.71 30.29
N MET A 106 -29.45 -6.61 30.86
CA MET A 106 -29.02 -5.43 31.63
C MET A 106 -28.89 -4.16 30.76
N LEU A 107 -28.85 -4.29 29.44
CA LEU A 107 -28.75 -3.20 28.47
C LEU A 107 -30.05 -2.97 27.67
N VAL A 108 -31.20 -3.44 28.16
CA VAL A 108 -32.50 -3.20 27.49
C VAL A 108 -32.76 -1.70 27.31
N GLY A 109 -33.01 -1.29 26.06
CA GLY A 109 -33.18 0.13 25.69
C GLY A 109 -31.87 0.88 25.40
N LEU A 110 -30.71 0.23 25.57
CA LEU A 110 -29.39 0.76 25.24
C LEU A 110 -28.74 -0.03 24.10
N THR A 111 -27.65 0.51 23.53
CA THR A 111 -26.85 -0.23 22.57
C THR A 111 -26.14 -1.42 23.24
N THR A 112 -26.13 -2.56 22.58
CA THR A 112 -25.44 -3.79 23.04
C THR A 112 -24.07 -3.98 22.40
N GLN A 113 -23.67 -3.05 21.53
CA GLN A 113 -22.37 -3.05 20.86
C GLN A 113 -21.85 -1.63 20.60
N THR A 114 -20.56 -1.40 20.75
CA THR A 114 -19.94 -0.13 20.37
C THR A 114 -19.59 -0.12 18.89
N GLU A 115 -19.38 1.09 18.34
CA GLU A 115 -18.73 1.21 17.05
C GLU A 115 -17.37 0.49 17.06
N PRO A 116 -17.00 -0.20 15.96
CA PRO A 116 -15.71 -0.82 15.84
C PRO A 116 -14.60 0.22 15.79
N ASN A 117 -13.59 0.03 16.63
CA ASN A 117 -12.28 0.64 16.49
C ASN A 117 -11.41 -0.29 15.63
N VAL A 118 -10.87 0.24 14.53
CA VAL A 118 -10.06 -0.55 13.59
C VAL A 118 -8.67 0.03 13.52
N GLU A 119 -7.69 -0.78 13.89
CA GLU A 119 -6.26 -0.49 13.73
C GLU A 119 -5.73 -1.24 12.51
N TYR A 120 -4.87 -0.56 11.75
CA TYR A 120 -4.26 -1.06 10.53
C TYR A 120 -2.75 -1.11 10.70
N THR A 121 -2.15 -2.28 10.49
CA THR A 121 -0.69 -2.44 10.46
C THR A 121 -0.27 -2.93 9.10
N PHE A 122 0.45 -2.07 8.36
CA PHE A 122 1.09 -2.44 7.11
C PHE A 122 2.44 -3.06 7.44
N VAL A 123 2.59 -4.34 7.14
CA VAL A 123 3.88 -5.03 7.18
C VAL A 123 4.46 -5.02 5.79
N LEU A 124 5.62 -4.38 5.61
CA LEU A 124 6.20 -4.11 4.30
C LEU A 124 7.65 -4.64 4.21
N PRO A 125 8.03 -5.28 3.10
CA PRO A 125 9.42 -5.61 2.79
C PRO A 125 10.26 -4.37 2.50
N ASP A 126 11.58 -4.49 2.57
CA ASP A 126 12.51 -3.35 2.40
C ASP A 126 12.47 -2.67 1.02
N ASN A 127 11.91 -3.32 0.00
CA ASN A 127 11.73 -2.75 -1.34
C ASN A 127 10.35 -2.08 -1.53
N TRP A 128 9.56 -1.95 -0.46
CA TRP A 128 8.29 -1.24 -0.46
C TRP A 128 8.44 0.16 0.10
N TYR A 129 7.72 1.11 -0.50
CA TYR A 129 7.76 2.52 -0.13
C TYR A 129 6.35 3.08 -0.10
N ILE A 130 6.13 4.06 0.78
CA ILE A 130 4.86 4.77 0.89
C ILE A 130 5.05 6.17 0.31
N ILE A 131 4.32 6.46 -0.76
CA ILE A 131 4.46 7.71 -1.50
C ILE A 131 3.11 8.36 -1.71
N THR A 132 3.09 9.67 -1.86
CA THR A 132 1.89 10.42 -2.25
C THR A 132 1.51 10.13 -3.71
N LYS A 133 0.26 10.42 -4.07
CA LYS A 133 -0.19 10.37 -5.47
C LYS A 133 0.69 11.23 -6.38
N GLN A 134 1.10 12.42 -5.96
CA GLN A 134 1.94 13.31 -6.77
C GLN A 134 3.31 12.69 -7.05
N GLN A 135 3.95 12.10 -6.04
CA GLN A 135 5.21 11.38 -6.18
C GLN A 135 5.08 10.16 -7.09
N ASN A 136 3.97 9.43 -6.97
CA ASN A 136 3.67 8.32 -7.88
C ASN A 136 3.53 8.80 -9.33
N ASP A 137 2.80 9.89 -9.56
CA ASP A 137 2.60 10.46 -10.90
C ASP A 137 3.94 10.90 -11.52
N GLU A 138 4.86 11.47 -10.71
CA GLU A 138 6.23 11.79 -11.13
C GLU A 138 7.03 10.54 -11.52
N ILE A 139 6.96 9.47 -10.72
CA ILE A 139 7.58 8.18 -11.06
C ILE A 139 7.00 7.60 -12.36
N GLN A 140 5.68 7.62 -12.54
CA GLN A 140 5.06 7.14 -13.77
C GLN A 140 5.48 7.96 -14.99
N LYS A 141 5.66 9.28 -14.83
CA LYS A 141 6.21 10.14 -15.87
C LYS A 141 7.65 9.76 -16.22
N MET A 142 8.51 9.55 -15.22
CA MET A 142 9.89 9.09 -15.45
C MET A 142 9.96 7.75 -16.19
N ILE A 143 9.06 6.82 -15.88
CA ILE A 143 8.94 5.54 -16.60
C ILE A 143 8.58 5.78 -18.07
N ALA A 144 7.57 6.62 -18.32
CA ALA A 144 7.13 6.93 -19.68
C ALA A 144 8.23 7.62 -20.49
N GLU A 145 8.92 8.59 -19.90
CA GLU A 145 10.05 9.29 -20.51
C GLU A 145 11.24 8.37 -20.77
N SER A 146 11.53 7.42 -19.88
CA SER A 146 12.63 6.46 -20.06
C SER A 146 12.36 5.45 -21.18
N LYS A 147 11.08 5.12 -21.40
CA LYS A 147 10.65 4.28 -22.53
C LYS A 147 10.61 5.07 -23.84
N ALA A 148 10.28 6.37 -23.77
CA ALA A 148 10.32 7.25 -24.93
C ALA A 148 11.78 7.40 -25.43
N GLY A 149 12.05 6.95 -26.65
CA GLY A 149 13.39 6.96 -27.24
C GLY A 149 14.21 5.68 -27.00
N MET A 150 13.65 4.68 -26.33
CA MET A 150 14.26 3.35 -26.24
C MET A 150 14.45 2.74 -27.63
N ASP A 151 13.42 2.79 -28.48
CA ASP A 151 13.47 2.26 -29.84
C ASP A 151 14.54 2.94 -30.69
N ASP A 152 14.71 4.26 -30.56
CA ASP A 152 15.70 5.02 -31.30
C ASP A 152 17.13 4.68 -30.82
N LYS A 153 17.32 4.52 -29.50
CA LYS A 153 18.59 4.04 -28.93
C LYS A 153 18.92 2.62 -29.40
N ILE A 154 17.93 1.71 -29.43
CA ILE A 154 18.10 0.34 -29.93
C ILE A 154 18.46 0.38 -31.42
N LYS A 155 17.70 1.09 -32.25
CA LYS A 155 17.98 1.21 -33.69
C LYS A 155 19.39 1.72 -33.94
N LYS A 156 19.77 2.81 -33.27
CA LYS A 156 21.12 3.38 -33.41
C LYS A 156 22.20 2.39 -32.97
N GLY A 157 22.04 1.76 -31.80
CA GLY A 157 23.00 0.78 -31.29
C GLY A 157 23.13 -0.45 -32.20
N VAL A 158 22.03 -0.92 -32.78
CA VAL A 158 22.03 -2.04 -33.74
C VAL A 158 22.73 -1.62 -35.03
N THR A 159 22.42 -0.44 -35.59
CA THR A 159 23.09 0.07 -36.79
C THR A 159 24.60 0.21 -36.57
N ASP A 160 25.01 0.87 -35.48
CA ASP A 160 26.43 1.08 -35.16
C ASP A 160 27.17 -0.26 -34.97
N ALA A 161 26.55 -1.23 -34.31
CA ALA A 161 27.13 -2.56 -34.10
C ALA A 161 27.22 -3.39 -35.40
N ILE A 162 26.18 -3.36 -36.24
CA ILE A 162 26.21 -4.05 -37.54
C ILE A 162 27.29 -3.43 -38.45
N GLU A 163 27.38 -2.10 -38.52
CA GLU A 163 28.43 -1.44 -39.29
C GLU A 163 29.85 -1.82 -38.82
N ALA A 164 30.05 -1.94 -37.51
CA ALA A 164 31.32 -2.37 -36.94
C ALA A 164 31.66 -3.83 -37.30
N GLU A 165 30.67 -4.72 -37.31
CA GLU A 165 30.89 -6.13 -37.66
C GLU A 165 31.08 -6.34 -39.17
N VAL A 166 30.36 -5.62 -40.03
CA VAL A 166 30.55 -5.69 -41.49
C VAL A 166 31.94 -5.22 -41.91
N LYS A 167 32.52 -4.22 -41.21
CA LYS A 167 33.91 -3.79 -41.45
C LYS A 167 34.94 -4.87 -41.13
N LYS A 168 34.64 -5.78 -40.19
CA LYS A 168 35.52 -6.89 -39.80
C LYS A 168 35.28 -8.14 -40.64
N ASN A 169 34.02 -8.39 -41.00
CA ASN A 169 33.56 -9.55 -41.76
C ASN A 169 32.59 -9.13 -42.87
N PRO A 170 33.05 -9.05 -44.14
CA PRO A 170 32.21 -8.64 -45.26
C PRO A 170 30.98 -9.53 -45.51
N ASP A 171 31.03 -10.80 -45.10
CA ASP A 171 29.92 -11.74 -45.25
C ASP A 171 28.90 -11.68 -44.10
N TYR A 172 29.13 -10.84 -43.08
CA TYR A 172 28.24 -10.69 -41.92
C TYR A 172 26.78 -10.35 -42.31
N LEU A 173 26.58 -9.60 -43.40
CA LEU A 173 25.24 -9.27 -43.92
C LEU A 173 24.46 -10.51 -44.40
N LYS A 174 25.14 -11.62 -44.71
CA LYS A 174 24.52 -12.90 -45.10
C LYS A 174 24.24 -13.81 -43.89
N ASP A 175 24.88 -13.55 -42.76
CA ASP A 175 24.72 -14.32 -41.52
C ASP A 175 23.57 -13.73 -40.68
N LYS A 176 22.38 -14.33 -40.84
CA LYS A 176 21.17 -13.90 -40.13
C LYS A 176 21.19 -14.22 -38.64
N ASP A 177 21.88 -15.28 -38.24
CA ASP A 177 21.95 -15.70 -36.85
C ASP A 177 22.86 -14.75 -36.07
N ALA A 178 24.02 -14.39 -36.65
CA ALA A 178 24.91 -13.39 -36.07
C ALA A 178 24.25 -12.01 -35.95
N GLN A 179 23.46 -11.59 -36.94
CA GLN A 179 22.69 -10.33 -36.88
C GLN A 179 21.65 -10.34 -35.75
N LYS A 180 20.92 -11.46 -35.59
CA LYS A 180 19.92 -11.62 -34.54
C LYS A 180 20.57 -11.63 -33.15
N ASP A 181 21.72 -12.28 -32.99
CA ASP A 181 22.47 -12.29 -31.74
C ASP A 181 22.96 -10.88 -31.36
N THR A 182 23.47 -10.13 -32.33
CA THR A 182 23.86 -8.72 -32.12
C THR A 182 22.66 -7.87 -31.74
N GLN A 183 21.52 -8.02 -32.42
CA GLN A 183 20.29 -7.32 -32.07
C GLN A 183 19.85 -7.65 -30.64
N ASN A 184 19.83 -8.92 -30.25
CA ASN A 184 19.45 -9.35 -28.91
C ASN A 184 20.38 -8.77 -27.84
N LYS A 185 21.70 -8.77 -28.08
CA LYS A 185 22.69 -8.17 -27.17
C LYS A 185 22.46 -6.68 -27.00
N ILE A 186 22.23 -5.93 -28.08
CA ILE A 186 21.97 -4.49 -28.01
C ILE A 186 20.65 -4.21 -27.29
N VAL A 187 19.58 -4.96 -27.57
CA VAL A 187 18.30 -4.82 -26.87
C VAL A 187 18.48 -5.05 -25.37
N GLN A 188 19.19 -6.11 -24.98
CA GLN A 188 19.48 -6.40 -23.57
C GLN A 188 20.31 -5.30 -22.90
N GLN A 189 21.37 -4.84 -23.57
CA GLN A 189 22.25 -3.79 -23.05
C GLN A 189 21.49 -2.47 -22.87
N VAL A 190 20.80 -1.98 -23.91
CA VAL A 190 20.04 -0.72 -23.85
C VAL A 190 18.92 -0.80 -22.82
N THR A 191 18.25 -1.96 -22.72
CA THR A 191 17.24 -2.17 -21.67
C THR A 191 17.85 -2.13 -20.27
N GLY A 192 19.01 -2.76 -20.08
CA GLY A 192 19.76 -2.72 -18.83
C GLY A 192 20.15 -1.30 -18.44
N GLU A 193 20.80 -0.57 -19.33
CA GLU A 193 21.23 0.82 -19.11
C GLU A 193 20.06 1.75 -18.76
N ILE A 194 18.92 1.60 -19.45
CA ILE A 194 17.72 2.40 -19.16
C ILE A 194 17.13 2.04 -17.79
N ASN A 195 17.10 0.75 -17.43
CA ASN A 195 16.61 0.33 -16.12
C ASN A 195 17.52 0.79 -14.98
N ASP A 196 18.84 0.80 -15.20
CA ASP A 196 19.82 1.28 -14.22
C ASP A 196 19.69 2.79 -14.00
N ASP A 197 19.60 3.57 -15.09
CA ASP A 197 19.36 5.03 -15.02
C ASP A 197 18.02 5.35 -14.32
N LEU A 198 16.95 4.63 -14.68
CA LEU A 198 15.65 4.78 -14.04
C LEU A 198 15.71 4.42 -12.55
N THR A 199 16.42 3.37 -12.19
CA THR A 199 16.62 2.97 -10.78
C THR A 199 17.32 4.07 -9.99
N GLN A 200 18.42 4.60 -10.52
CA GLN A 200 19.18 5.67 -9.87
C GLN A 200 18.34 6.94 -9.70
N LYS A 201 17.58 7.34 -10.74
CA LYS A 201 16.67 8.50 -10.67
C LYS A 201 15.59 8.31 -9.62
N VAL A 202 14.96 7.14 -9.58
CA VAL A 202 13.93 6.84 -8.57
C VAL A 202 14.52 6.81 -7.16
N ASP A 203 15.69 6.19 -6.95
CA ASP A 203 16.34 6.15 -5.64
C ASP A 203 16.74 7.55 -5.14
N LYS A 204 17.24 8.40 -6.05
CA LYS A 204 17.52 9.80 -5.76
C LYS A 204 16.25 10.53 -5.30
N LYS A 205 15.14 10.37 -6.01
CA LYS A 205 13.85 11.00 -5.67
C LYS A 205 13.28 10.52 -4.35
N LEU A 206 13.32 9.21 -4.09
CA LEU A 206 12.88 8.64 -2.81
C LEU A 206 13.71 9.20 -1.64
N THR A 207 15.01 9.39 -1.84
CA THR A 207 15.90 10.02 -0.86
C THR A 207 15.58 11.50 -0.66
N GLU A 208 15.44 12.27 -1.74
CA GLU A 208 15.07 13.71 -1.70
C GLU A 208 13.74 13.95 -0.97
N TRP A 209 12.79 13.05 -1.14
CA TRP A 209 11.48 13.11 -0.51
C TRP A 209 11.47 12.64 0.95
N ASN A 210 12.61 12.18 1.48
CA ASN A 210 12.72 11.59 2.81
C ASN A 210 11.66 10.49 3.04
N VAL A 211 11.36 9.70 2.01
CA VAL A 211 10.37 8.63 2.11
C VAL A 211 10.93 7.57 3.05
N ALA A 212 10.25 7.36 4.17
CA ALA A 212 10.58 6.30 5.10
C ALA A 212 10.43 4.93 4.41
N LYS A 213 11.40 4.05 4.65
CA LYS A 213 11.31 2.61 4.35
C LYS A 213 10.50 1.91 5.43
#